data_AF-A0A0W0VF02-F1
#
_entry.id   AF-A0A0W0VF02-F1
#
_cell.length_a   1.000
_cell.length_b   1.000
_cell.length_c   1.000
_cell.angle_alpha   90.00
_cell.angle_beta   90.00
_cell.angle_gamma   90.00
#
_symmetry.space_group_name_H-M   'P 1'
#
loop_
_entity.id
_entity.type
_entity.pdbx_description
1 polymer ?
#
loop_
_entity_poly.entity_id
_entity_poly.type
_entity_poly.pdbx_seq_one_letter_code
_entity_poly.pdbx_strand_id
1 'polypeptide(L)'
;MTRDHNPLVIERERMEHERNQADIEFYRKFKMFFTGLAFAILSFIGSHPVSTSLKYIKIIEIVALAFILISGLLLLFNLSGVKIKTPLSDFSKLKIFDKFKYVPLYFLFNLNIHYWVCFIIGITLLLVGRAIALLTSSV
;
A
#
# COMPACT_ATOMS: atom_id res chain seq x y z
N MET A 1 -43.87 29.24 9.26
CA MET A 1 -43.56 27.83 9.57
C MET A 1 -42.14 27.77 10.12
N THR A 2 -41.99 27.98 11.43
CA THR A 2 -40.74 27.76 12.16
C THR A 2 -40.54 26.25 12.24
N ARG A 3 -39.50 25.74 11.59
CA ARG A 3 -39.07 24.35 11.79
C ARG A 3 -38.65 24.23 13.25
N ASP A 4 -39.49 23.59 14.06
CA ASP A 4 -39.16 23.21 15.43
C ASP A 4 -38.05 22.15 15.34
N HIS A 5 -36.80 22.61 15.29
CA HIS A 5 -35.66 21.72 15.37
C HIS A 5 -35.54 21.27 16.82
N ASN A 6 -36.07 20.08 17.08
CA ASN A 6 -35.94 19.41 18.36
C ASN A 6 -34.44 19.39 18.73
N PRO A 7 -34.02 20.03 19.84
CA PRO A 7 -32.61 20.19 20.19
C PRO A 7 -31.86 18.85 20.27
N LEU A 8 -32.58 17.77 20.62
CA LEU A 8 -32.05 16.40 20.66
C LEU A 8 -31.64 15.86 19.29
N VAL A 9 -32.29 16.31 18.21
CA VAL A 9 -31.95 15.89 16.83
C VAL A 9 -30.70 16.61 16.36
N ILE A 10 -30.58 17.91 16.63
CA ILE A 10 -29.38 18.72 16.30
C ILE A 10 -28.16 18.16 17.02
N GLU A 11 -28.29 17.82 18.30
CA GLU A 11 -27.19 17.29 19.10
C GLU A 11 -26.74 15.91 18.59
N ARG A 12 -27.67 15.05 18.17
CA ARG A 12 -27.38 13.76 17.55
C ARG A 12 -26.62 13.89 16.23
N GLU A 13 -27.09 14.78 15.34
CA GLU A 13 -26.43 15.04 14.05
C GLU A 13 -25.03 15.61 14.26
N ARG A 14 -24.84 16.47 15.26
CA ARG A 14 -23.53 17.01 15.62
C ARG A 14 -22.58 15.92 16.10
N MET A 15 -23.02 15.07 17.03
CA MET A 15 -22.20 13.95 17.54
C MET A 15 -21.83 12.97 16.42
N GLU A 16 -22.74 12.70 15.49
CA GLU A 16 -22.48 11.83 14.34
C GLU A 16 -21.47 12.47 13.37
N HIS A 17 -21.56 13.79 13.14
CA HIS A 17 -20.58 14.51 12.35
C HIS A 17 -19.19 14.50 12.99
N GLU A 18 -19.10 14.76 14.29
CA GLU A 18 -17.84 14.72 15.05
C GLU A 18 -17.21 13.32 15.01
N ARG A 19 -18.02 12.26 15.14
CA ARG A 19 -17.54 10.86 15.02
C ARG A 19 -17.00 10.56 13.62
N ASN A 20 -17.74 10.96 12.58
CA ASN A 20 -17.30 10.77 11.19
C ASN A 20 -16.00 11.51 10.89
N GLN A 21 -15.83 12.74 11.42
CA GLN A 21 -14.59 13.48 11.29
C GLN A 21 -13.42 12.78 12.00
N ALA A 22 -13.65 12.27 13.22
CA ALA A 22 -12.64 11.53 13.97
C ALA A 22 -12.19 10.25 13.22
N ASP A 23 -13.12 9.51 12.63
CA ASP A 23 -12.83 8.31 11.84
C ASP A 23 -11.99 8.63 10.60
N ILE A 24 -12.32 9.72 9.89
CA ILE A 24 -11.55 10.20 8.73
C ILE A 24 -10.14 10.60 9.15
N GLU A 25 -10.01 11.33 10.26
CA GLU A 25 -8.70 11.77 10.75
C GLU A 25 -7.83 10.60 11.21
N PHE A 26 -8.42 9.64 11.93
CA PHE A 26 -7.75 8.40 12.33
C PHE A 26 -7.23 7.66 11.10
N TYR A 27 -8.09 7.44 10.10
CA TYR A 27 -7.72 6.73 8.88
C TYR A 27 -6.61 7.45 8.09
N ARG A 28 -6.62 8.78 8.08
CA ARG A 28 -5.55 9.59 7.47
C ARG A 28 -4.23 9.43 8.23
N LYS A 29 -4.23 9.54 9.56
CA LYS A 29 -3.03 9.35 10.40
C LYS A 29 -2.46 7.95 10.25
N PHE A 30 -3.32 6.94 10.23
CA PHE A 30 -2.95 5.55 10.01
C PHE A 30 -2.24 5.36 8.67
N LYS A 31 -2.80 5.89 7.59
CA LYS A 31 -2.14 5.86 6.27
C LYS A 31 -0.80 6.57 6.27
N MET A 32 -0.68 7.74 6.89
CA MET A 32 0.59 8.47 6.99
C MET A 32 1.66 7.65 7.70
N PHE A 33 1.31 6.99 8.81
CA PHE A 33 2.21 6.10 9.51
C PHE A 33 2.72 4.96 8.61
N PHE A 34 1.81 4.30 7.88
CA PHE A 34 2.20 3.21 6.97
C PHE A 34 3.05 3.67 5.78
N THR A 35 2.75 4.83 5.22
CA THR A 35 3.61 5.46 4.20
C THR A 35 5.02 5.65 4.75
N GLY A 36 5.14 6.24 5.94
CA GLY A 36 6.42 6.42 6.61
C GLY A 36 7.15 5.10 6.86
N LEU A 37 6.44 4.07 7.33
CA LEU A 37 6.97 2.74 7.54
C LEU A 37 7.51 2.10 6.26
N ALA A 38 6.78 2.21 5.13
CA ALA A 38 7.23 1.68 3.85
C ALA A 38 8.55 2.33 3.41
N PHE A 39 8.67 3.65 3.51
CA PHE A 39 9.90 4.37 3.18
C PHE A 39 11.05 4.08 4.17
N ALA A 40 10.74 3.89 5.46
CA ALA A 40 11.73 3.49 6.45
C ALA A 40 12.32 2.12 6.12
N ILE A 41 11.49 1.15 5.72
CA ILE A 41 11.94 -0.19 5.31
C ILE A 41 12.80 -0.10 4.04
N LEU A 42 12.36 0.66 3.03
CA LEU A 42 13.14 0.87 1.81
C LEU A 42 14.51 1.50 2.09
N SER A 43 14.54 2.52 2.95
CA SER A 43 15.79 3.19 3.35
C SER A 43 16.71 2.25 4.12
N PHE A 44 16.17 1.48 5.06
CA PHE A 44 16.93 0.53 5.85
C PHE A 44 17.56 -0.56 4.96
N ILE A 45 16.75 -1.19 4.10
CA ILE A 45 17.23 -2.26 3.21
C ILE A 45 18.21 -1.73 2.17
N GLY A 46 17.94 -0.55 1.59
CA GLY A 46 18.87 0.10 0.66
C GLY A 46 20.24 0.37 1.29
N SER A 47 20.27 0.64 2.60
CA SER A 47 21.52 0.84 3.35
C SER A 47 22.19 -0.48 3.78
N HIS A 48 21.42 -1.57 3.88
CA HIS A 48 21.89 -2.89 4.34
C HIS A 48 21.52 -4.00 3.34
N PRO A 49 22.03 -3.96 2.11
CA PRO A 49 21.69 -4.95 1.08
C PRO A 49 22.14 -6.35 1.48
N VAL A 50 21.47 -7.39 0.96
CA VAL A 50 21.90 -8.78 1.24
C VAL A 50 23.28 -9.04 0.64
N SER A 51 24.24 -9.32 1.52
CA SER A 51 25.59 -9.77 1.18
C SER A 51 25.61 -11.27 0.91
N THR A 52 25.03 -11.71 -0.21
CA THR A 52 25.09 -13.10 -0.67
C THR A 52 25.66 -13.20 -2.09
N SER A 53 26.31 -14.32 -2.40
CA SER A 53 26.79 -14.67 -3.75
C SER A 53 25.66 -15.16 -4.66
N LEU A 54 24.54 -15.61 -4.08
CA LEU A 54 23.40 -16.16 -4.80
C LEU A 54 22.57 -15.07 -5.48
N LYS A 55 22.69 -14.98 -6.81
CA LYS A 55 22.02 -13.94 -7.63
C LYS A 55 20.50 -13.93 -7.47
N TYR A 56 19.87 -15.09 -7.29
CA TYR A 56 18.41 -15.20 -7.16
C TYR A 56 17.87 -14.49 -5.91
N ILE A 57 18.60 -14.52 -4.79
CA ILE A 57 18.18 -13.82 -3.56
C ILE A 57 18.20 -12.31 -3.77
N LYS A 58 19.18 -11.77 -4.50
CA LYS A 58 19.23 -10.35 -4.84
C LYS A 58 18.06 -9.92 -5.71
N ILE A 59 17.66 -10.76 -6.68
CA ILE A 59 16.48 -10.50 -7.52
C ILE A 59 15.21 -10.47 -6.66
N ILE A 60 15.04 -11.44 -5.75
CA ILE A 60 13.90 -11.49 -4.84
C ILE A 60 13.84 -10.24 -3.96
N GLU A 61 14.98 -9.78 -3.44
CA GLU A 61 15.06 -8.53 -2.66
C GLU A 61 14.64 -7.30 -3.49
N ILE A 62 15.15 -7.15 -4.72
CA ILE A 62 14.77 -6.04 -5.60
C ILE A 62 13.27 -6.06 -5.90
N VAL A 63 12.71 -7.24 -6.20
CA VAL A 63 11.28 -7.40 -6.45
C VAL A 63 10.46 -7.03 -5.21
N ALA A 64 10.88 -7.47 -4.03
CA ALA A 64 10.23 -7.12 -2.76
C ALA A 64 10.24 -5.60 -2.51
N LEU A 65 11.38 -4.95 -2.72
CA LEU A 65 11.50 -3.49 -2.60
C LEU A 65 10.63 -2.76 -3.62
N ALA A 66 10.53 -3.25 -4.85
CA ALA A 66 9.64 -2.66 -5.86
C ALA A 66 8.17 -2.70 -5.40
N PHE A 67 7.71 -3.82 -4.84
CA PHE A 67 6.35 -3.92 -4.28
C PHE A 67 6.11 -2.96 -3.10
N ILE A 68 7.08 -2.85 -2.18
CA ILE A 68 6.99 -1.93 -1.03
C ILE A 68 7.00 -0.47 -1.53
N LEU A 69 7.82 -0.14 -2.52
CA LEU A 69 7.90 1.20 -3.12
C LEU A 69 6.60 1.57 -3.82
N ILE A 70 6.05 0.68 -4.64
CA ILE A 70 4.76 0.89 -5.30
C ILE A 70 3.67 1.11 -4.24
N SER A 71 3.66 0.31 -3.18
CA SER A 71 2.70 0.49 -2.07
C SER A 71 2.84 1.85 -1.39
N GLY A 72 4.06 2.26 -1.01
CA GLY A 72 4.34 3.54 -0.37
C GLY A 72 3.97 4.74 -1.25
N LEU A 73 4.25 4.66 -2.55
CA LEU A 73 3.87 5.69 -3.52
C LEU A 73 2.35 5.77 -3.70
N LEU A 74 1.65 4.63 -3.83
CA LEU A 74 0.18 4.61 -3.94
C LEU A 74 -0.49 5.17 -2.67
N LEU A 75 0.04 4.83 -1.49
CA LEU A 75 -0.40 5.40 -0.22
C LEU A 75 -0.18 6.91 -0.15
N LEU A 76 0.99 7.39 -0.60
CA LEU A 76 1.30 8.82 -0.66
C LEU A 76 0.38 9.57 -1.62
N PHE A 77 0.10 9.01 -2.80
CA PHE A 77 -0.85 9.59 -3.75
C PHE A 77 -2.27 9.65 -3.17
N ASN A 78 -2.70 8.60 -2.46
CA ASN A 78 -4.00 8.57 -1.80
C ASN A 78 -4.12 9.66 -0.72
N LEU A 79 -3.04 9.91 0.02
CA LEU A 79 -2.96 10.96 1.05
C LEU A 79 -2.89 12.37 0.47
N SER A 80 -2.25 12.53 -0.71
CA SER A 80 -2.07 13.82 -1.38
C SER A 80 -3.41 14.44 -1.86
N GLY A 81 -4.52 13.69 -1.82
CA GLY A 81 -5.82 14.17 -2.29
C GLY A 81 -5.88 14.41 -3.79
N VAL A 82 -4.78 14.11 -4.52
CA VAL A 82 -4.74 14.09 -5.97
C VAL A 82 -5.61 12.92 -6.40
N LYS A 83 -6.86 13.23 -6.79
CA LYS A 83 -7.73 12.29 -7.48
C LYS A 83 -7.10 12.02 -8.84
N ILE A 84 -6.16 11.08 -8.87
CA ILE A 84 -5.68 10.50 -10.11
C ILE A 84 -6.89 9.77 -10.68
N LYS A 85 -7.62 10.42 -11.58
CA LYS A 85 -8.48 9.74 -12.55
C LYS A 85 -7.54 8.98 -13.47
N THR A 86 -6.93 7.90 -12.99
CA THR A 86 -6.28 6.94 -13.88
C THR A 86 -7.41 6.16 -14.53
N PRO A 87 -7.67 6.35 -15.83
CA PRO A 87 -8.50 5.40 -16.54
C PRO A 87 -7.65 4.12 -16.62
N LEU A 88 -7.90 3.18 -15.71
CA LEU A 88 -7.34 1.83 -15.80
C LEU A 88 -7.68 1.15 -17.15
N SER A 89 -8.63 1.71 -17.91
CA SER A 89 -8.98 1.33 -19.28
C SER A 89 -7.86 1.57 -20.32
N ASP A 90 -6.80 2.30 -19.99
CA ASP A 90 -5.63 2.43 -20.88
C ASP A 90 -4.51 1.45 -20.54
N PHE A 91 -4.44 0.92 -19.31
CA PHE A 91 -3.50 -0.16 -18.98
C PHE A 91 -3.92 -1.51 -19.58
N SER A 92 -5.22 -1.73 -19.78
CA SER A 92 -5.75 -2.89 -20.54
C SER A 92 -5.40 -2.86 -22.03
N LYS A 93 -4.89 -1.73 -22.56
CA LYS A 93 -4.41 -1.62 -23.95
C LYS A 93 -2.93 -1.93 -24.09
N LEU A 94 -2.19 -2.09 -22.98
CA LEU A 94 -0.82 -2.64 -23.05
C LEU A 94 -0.92 -4.13 -23.39
N LYS A 95 -0.71 -4.45 -24.67
CA LYS A 95 -0.60 -5.82 -25.24
C LYS A 95 0.38 -6.75 -24.49
N ILE A 96 1.18 -6.22 -23.57
CA ILE A 96 2.08 -6.98 -22.70
C ILE A 96 1.27 -7.82 -21.69
N PHE A 97 0.08 -7.38 -21.27
CA PHE A 97 -0.76 -8.10 -20.31
C PHE A 97 -1.65 -9.18 -20.95
N ASP A 98 -1.98 -9.09 -22.25
CA ASP A 98 -2.83 -10.09 -22.93
C ASP A 98 -2.21 -11.49 -22.96
N LYS A 99 -0.88 -11.59 -22.90
CA LYS A 99 -0.17 -12.88 -22.81
C LYS A 99 -0.08 -13.43 -21.39
N PHE A 100 -0.19 -12.57 -20.37
CA PHE A 100 -0.23 -12.99 -18.99
C PHE A 100 -1.68 -13.31 -18.62
N LYS A 101 -2.07 -14.56 -18.92
CA LYS A 101 -3.30 -15.22 -18.47
C LYS A 101 -3.30 -15.43 -16.94
N TYR A 102 -2.89 -14.41 -16.19
CA TYR A 102 -2.73 -14.38 -14.74
C TYR A 102 -3.71 -13.37 -14.16
N VAL A 103 -4.90 -13.91 -13.91
CA VAL A 103 -5.97 -13.33 -13.08
C VAL A 103 -5.50 -12.75 -11.72
N PRO A 104 -4.40 -13.21 -11.06
CA PRO A 104 -3.94 -12.60 -9.82
C PRO A 104 -3.42 -11.17 -9.97
N LEU A 105 -2.84 -10.82 -11.12
CA LEU A 105 -2.27 -9.48 -11.32
C LEU A 105 -3.37 -8.44 -11.51
N TYR A 106 -4.47 -8.79 -12.17
CA TYR A 106 -5.61 -7.90 -12.32
C TYR A 106 -6.33 -7.65 -10.99
N PHE A 107 -6.43 -8.68 -10.13
CA PHE A 107 -6.96 -8.55 -8.77
C PHE A 107 -6.10 -7.61 -7.91
N LEU A 108 -4.78 -7.62 -8.11
CA LEU A 108 -3.84 -6.69 -7.48
C LEU A 108 -4.07 -5.23 -7.86
N PHE A 109 -4.78 -4.91 -8.95
CA PHE A 109 -4.98 -3.54 -9.43
C PHE A 109 -6.34 -2.92 -9.08
N ASN A 110 -7.13 -3.53 -8.17
CA ASN A 110 -8.37 -2.92 -7.68
C ASN A 110 -8.08 -1.82 -6.60
N LEU A 111 -8.45 -0.58 -6.92
CA LEU A 111 -7.90 0.70 -6.39
C LEU A 111 -8.04 0.99 -4.88
N ASN A 112 -8.77 0.18 -4.10
CA ASN A 112 -8.90 0.42 -2.65
C ASN A 112 -8.08 -0.54 -1.78
N ILE A 113 -7.77 -1.74 -2.30
CA ILE A 113 -7.11 -2.82 -1.54
C ILE A 113 -5.66 -3.00 -2.03
N HIS A 114 -5.36 -2.60 -3.26
CA HIS A 114 -4.10 -2.84 -3.96
C HIS A 114 -2.81 -2.47 -3.22
N TYR A 115 -2.70 -1.29 -2.59
CA TYR A 115 -1.48 -0.89 -1.88
C TYR A 115 -1.22 -1.75 -0.64
N TRP A 116 -2.25 -2.22 0.06
CA TRP A 116 -2.10 -3.16 1.18
C TRP A 116 -1.61 -4.52 0.70
N VAL A 117 -2.16 -5.02 -0.40
CA VAL A 117 -1.72 -6.31 -0.95
C VAL A 117 -0.27 -6.23 -1.42
N CYS A 118 0.11 -5.17 -2.15
CA CYS A 118 1.49 -4.93 -2.55
C CYS A 118 2.43 -4.81 -1.33
N PHE A 119 1.99 -4.14 -0.26
CA PHE A 119 2.77 -4.05 0.98
C PHE A 119 3.02 -5.42 1.60
N ILE A 120 1.95 -6.21 1.80
CA ILE A 120 2.03 -7.52 2.45
C ILE A 120 2.88 -8.48 1.61
N ILE A 121 2.67 -8.52 0.28
CA ILE A 121 3.48 -9.35 -0.63
C ILE A 121 4.95 -8.92 -0.56
N GLY A 122 5.23 -7.62 -0.63
CA GLY A 122 6.58 -7.08 -0.57
C GLY A 122 7.29 -7.45 0.73
N ILE A 123 6.66 -7.25 1.88
CA ILE A 123 7.21 -7.62 3.19
C ILE A 123 7.41 -9.13 3.32
N THR A 124 6.43 -9.93 2.90
CA THR A 124 6.53 -11.39 2.97
C THR A 124 7.71 -11.89 2.14
N LEU A 125 7.83 -11.39 0.91
CA LEU A 125 8.91 -11.75 -0.01
C LEU A 125 10.28 -11.31 0.54
N LEU A 126 10.36 -10.12 1.14
CA LEU A 126 11.56 -9.61 1.79
C LEU A 126 11.99 -10.50 2.97
N LEU A 127 11.06 -10.84 3.86
CA LEU A 127 11.34 -11.68 5.03
C LEU A 127 11.79 -13.09 4.62
N VAL A 128 11.09 -13.70 3.66
CA VAL A 128 11.47 -15.02 3.13
C VAL A 128 12.84 -14.97 2.47
N GLY A 129 13.10 -13.96 1.63
CA GLY A 129 14.40 -13.77 0.99
C GLY A 129 15.54 -13.60 2.00
N ARG A 130 15.31 -12.80 3.06
CA ARG A 130 16.26 -12.60 4.16
C ARG A 130 16.49 -13.86 4.99
N ALA A 131 15.44 -14.63 5.29
CA ALA A 131 15.53 -15.89 6.01
C ALA A 131 16.37 -16.91 5.23
N ILE A 132 16.13 -17.05 3.92
CA ILE A 132 16.92 -17.95 3.06
C ILE A 132 18.37 -17.49 2.98
N ALA A 133 18.62 -16.18 2.86
CA ALA A 133 19.97 -15.62 2.87
C ALA A 133 20.73 -15.94 4.17
N LEU A 134 20.08 -15.86 5.33
CA LEU A 134 20.67 -16.22 6.62
C LEU A 134 21.02 -17.72 6.67
N LEU A 135 20.09 -18.58 6.27
CA LEU A 135 20.31 -20.04 6.27
C LEU A 135 21.43 -20.47 5.31
N THR A 136 21.62 -19.75 4.21
CA THR A 136 22.65 -20.05 3.21
C THR A 136 24.01 -19.41 3.51
N SER A 137 24.07 -18.44 4.43
CA SER A 137 25.32 -17.82 4.87
C SER A 137 25.89 -18.47 6.14
N SER A 138 25.09 -19.29 6.83
CA SER A 138 25.52 -20.10 7.98
C SER A 138 26.15 -21.46 7.61
N VAL A 139 26.37 -21.72 6.31
CA VAL A 139 27.06 -22.89 5.76
C VAL A 139 28.32 -22.43 5.04
#